data_AF-D2DSK5-F1
#
_entry.id   AF-D2DSK5-F1
#
_cell.length_a   1.000
_cell.length_b   1.000
_cell.length_c   1.000
_cell.angle_alpha   90.00
_cell.angle_beta   90.00
_cell.angle_gamma   90.00
#
_symmetry.space_group_name_H-M   'P 1'
#
loop_
_entity.id
_entity.type
_entity.pdbx_description
1 polymer ?
#
loop_
_entity_poly.entity_id
_entity_poly.type
_entity_poly.pdbx_seq_one_letter_code
_entity_poly.pdbx_strand_id
1 'polypeptide(L)'
;TRGFECKMAARKGYEMALRQCATVALRNGLGGRQQVAAASSLAKIGNRDVVGFGVNGAPNYYDRVDFPMPAIRFKENTPDIMALREKEKGDWNKLTVEEKKALYRASFCQTFAEMKAPTGEWKSV
;
A
#
# COMPACT_ATOMS: atom_id res chain seq x y z
N THR A 1 7.66 9.87 -60.58
CA THR A 1 6.40 10.00 -59.81
C THR A 1 6.45 9.42 -58.39
N ARG A 2 7.24 8.37 -58.10
CA ARG A 2 7.35 7.74 -56.75
C ARG A 2 7.98 8.60 -55.61
N GLY A 3 8.61 9.73 -55.92
CA GLY A 3 9.28 10.58 -54.91
C GLY A 3 8.34 11.53 -54.15
N PHE A 4 7.17 11.86 -54.71
CA PHE A 4 6.22 12.77 -54.08
C PHE A 4 5.34 12.08 -53.02
N GLU A 5 5.01 10.80 -53.23
CA GLU A 5 4.20 10.02 -52.29
C GLU A 5 4.93 9.76 -50.96
N CYS A 6 6.25 9.52 -51.00
CA CYS A 6 7.04 9.26 -49.79
C CYS A 6 7.11 10.48 -48.84
N LYS A 7 7.19 11.71 -49.39
CA LYS A 7 7.19 12.94 -48.58
C LYS A 7 5.80 13.25 -47.97
N MET A 8 4.73 12.90 -48.67
CA MET A 8 3.35 13.05 -48.17
C MET A 8 3.05 12.07 -47.03
N ALA A 9 3.54 10.83 -47.12
CA ALA A 9 3.37 9.83 -46.07
C ALA A 9 4.10 10.22 -44.76
N ALA A 10 5.34 10.74 -44.86
CA ALA A 10 6.10 11.21 -43.70
C ALA A 10 5.44 12.42 -43.01
N ARG A 11 4.86 13.34 -43.78
CA ARG A 11 4.18 14.53 -43.24
C ARG A 11 2.86 14.17 -42.54
N LYS A 12 2.09 13.20 -43.08
CA LYS A 12 0.89 12.65 -42.43
C LYS A 12 1.22 11.87 -41.14
N GLY A 13 2.34 11.14 -41.11
CA GLY A 13 2.78 10.42 -39.91
C GLY A 13 3.11 11.34 -38.73
N TYR A 14 3.73 12.49 -39.00
CA TYR A 14 4.09 13.47 -37.97
C TYR A 14 2.86 14.20 -37.39
N GLU A 15 1.86 14.54 -38.22
CA GLU A 15 0.60 15.15 -37.75
C GLU A 15 -0.26 14.20 -36.89
N MET A 16 -0.24 12.90 -37.17
CA MET A 16 -0.96 11.91 -36.34
C MET A 16 -0.32 11.73 -34.96
N ALA A 17 1.01 11.75 -34.87
CA ALA A 17 1.72 11.63 -33.59
C ALA A 17 1.48 12.85 -32.66
N LEU A 18 1.39 14.05 -33.22
CA LEU A 18 1.12 15.26 -32.44
C LEU A 18 -0.33 15.32 -31.91
N ARG A 19 -1.29 14.68 -32.60
CA ARG A 19 -2.68 14.56 -32.11
C ARG A 19 -2.83 13.57 -30.96
N GLN A 20 -2.00 12.53 -30.90
CA GLN A 20 -2.03 11.55 -29.80
C GLN A 20 -1.51 12.12 -28.47
N CYS A 21 -0.60 13.10 -28.49
CA CYS A 21 -0.04 13.68 -27.26
C CYS A 21 -1.03 14.59 -26.51
N ALA A 22 -1.98 15.22 -27.22
CA ALA A 22 -2.95 16.14 -26.63
C ALA A 22 -4.14 15.45 -25.93
N THR A 23 -4.44 14.18 -26.25
CA THR A 23 -5.62 13.48 -25.71
C THR A 23 -5.35 12.75 -24.38
N VAL A 24 -4.09 12.55 -24.00
CA VAL A 24 -3.73 11.85 -22.74
C VAL A 24 -3.89 12.77 -21.51
N ALA A 25 -3.78 14.08 -21.67
CA ALA A 25 -3.82 15.02 -20.55
C ALA A 25 -5.22 15.23 -19.92
N LEU A 26 -6.31 14.96 -20.65
CA LEU A 26 -7.68 15.15 -20.15
C LEU A 26 -8.29 13.91 -19.47
N ARG A 27 -7.59 12.76 -19.48
CA ARG A 27 -8.11 11.52 -18.89
C ARG A 27 -7.96 11.41 -17.38
N ASN A 28 -7.16 12.29 -16.76
CA ASN A 28 -6.91 12.29 -15.31
C ASN A 28 -7.89 13.20 -14.52
N GLY A 29 -8.92 13.75 -15.17
CA GLY A 29 -9.82 14.75 -14.60
C GLY A 29 -10.99 14.26 -13.74
N LEU A 30 -11.13 12.95 -13.45
CA LEU A 30 -12.30 12.39 -12.76
C LEU A 30 -11.97 11.57 -11.50
N GLY A 31 -10.92 11.95 -10.75
CA GLY A 31 -10.60 11.38 -9.43
C GLY A 31 -10.88 12.30 -8.22
N GLY A 32 -11.38 13.50 -8.46
CA GLY A 32 -11.36 14.62 -7.50
C GLY A 32 -12.29 14.54 -6.28
N ARG A 33 -13.04 13.44 -6.07
CA ARG A 33 -13.93 13.28 -4.89
C ARG A 33 -13.45 12.30 -3.84
N GLN A 34 -12.45 11.46 -4.14
CA GLN A 34 -11.92 10.49 -3.15
C GLN A 34 -10.73 11.00 -2.33
N GLN A 35 -10.10 12.12 -2.74
CA GLN A 35 -8.86 12.59 -2.11
C GLN A 35 -9.05 13.25 -0.73
N VAL A 36 -10.20 13.89 -0.48
CA VAL A 36 -10.41 14.69 0.75
C VAL A 36 -10.58 13.83 2.02
N ALA A 37 -11.22 12.67 1.92
CA ALA A 37 -11.33 11.74 3.05
C ALA A 37 -9.99 11.04 3.34
N ALA A 38 -9.27 10.65 2.28
CA ALA A 38 -7.97 9.98 2.37
C ALA A 38 -6.92 10.86 3.06
N ALA A 39 -6.89 12.17 2.78
CA ALA A 39 -5.96 13.11 3.40
C ALA A 39 -6.11 13.19 4.93
N SER A 40 -7.34 13.18 5.45
CA SER A 40 -7.58 13.24 6.90
C SER A 40 -7.17 11.95 7.63
N SER A 41 -7.35 10.80 6.98
CA SER A 41 -6.92 9.51 7.53
C SER A 41 -5.41 9.36 7.51
N LEU A 42 -4.73 9.84 6.47
CA LEU A 42 -3.26 9.80 6.37
C LEU A 42 -2.58 10.61 7.48
N ALA A 43 -3.15 11.77 7.86
CA ALA A 43 -2.64 12.56 8.98
C ALA A 43 -2.68 11.82 10.32
N LYS A 44 -3.65 10.91 10.53
CA LYS A 44 -3.77 10.10 11.74
C LYS A 44 -2.84 8.89 11.75
N ILE A 45 -2.41 8.42 10.58
CA ILE A 45 -1.56 7.23 10.41
C ILE A 45 -0.09 7.57 10.63
N GLY A 46 0.31 8.78 10.24
CA GLY A 46 1.71 9.19 10.28
C GLY A 46 2.57 8.38 9.30
N ASN A 47 3.73 7.91 9.75
CA ASN A 47 4.74 7.22 8.93
C ASN A 47 4.54 5.70 8.84
N ARG A 48 3.31 5.20 8.98
CA ARG A 48 3.03 3.75 8.92
C ARG A 48 2.61 3.35 7.52
N ASP A 49 3.01 2.15 7.11
CA ASP A 49 2.64 1.60 5.82
C ASP A 49 1.17 1.15 5.79
N VAL A 50 0.48 1.57 4.73
CA VAL A 50 -0.83 1.04 4.35
C VAL A 50 -0.60 -0.23 3.53
N VAL A 51 -1.04 -1.37 4.05
CA VAL A 51 -0.84 -2.69 3.45
C VAL A 51 -2.03 -3.09 2.57
N GLY A 52 -3.23 -2.63 2.89
CA GLY A 52 -4.43 -2.98 2.15
C GLY A 52 -5.66 -2.18 2.56
N PHE A 53 -6.83 -2.71 2.24
CA PHE A 53 -8.11 -2.08 2.54
C PHE A 53 -8.63 -2.59 3.87
N GLY A 54 -9.02 -1.66 4.76
CA GLY A 54 -9.62 -2.00 6.04
C GLY A 54 -11.10 -2.35 5.93
N VAL A 55 -11.67 -2.82 7.05
CA VAL A 55 -13.08 -3.24 7.17
C VAL A 55 -14.05 -2.17 6.67
N ASN A 56 -13.75 -0.89 6.91
CA ASN A 56 -14.60 0.24 6.53
C ASN A 56 -14.07 0.99 5.30
N GLY A 57 -13.12 0.41 4.55
CA GLY A 57 -12.36 1.10 3.49
C GLY A 57 -11.39 2.18 4.01
N ALA A 58 -11.44 2.49 5.30
CA ALA A 58 -10.50 3.38 5.97
C ALA A 58 -9.24 2.62 6.40
N PRO A 59 -8.06 3.26 6.31
CA PRO A 59 -6.79 2.69 6.76
C PRO A 59 -6.64 2.75 8.29
N ASN A 60 -7.42 1.93 8.99
CA ASN A 60 -7.37 1.80 10.46
C ASN A 60 -6.75 0.46 10.89
N TYR A 61 -6.12 0.45 12.06
CA TYR A 61 -5.58 -0.75 12.69
C TYR A 61 -6.58 -1.36 13.68
N TYR A 62 -6.79 -2.67 13.61
CA TYR A 62 -7.58 -3.42 14.59
C TYR A 62 -7.01 -4.83 14.77
N ASP A 63 -6.82 -5.26 16.02
CA ASP A 63 -6.50 -6.65 16.37
C ASP A 63 -7.80 -7.41 16.62
N ARG A 64 -8.33 -8.08 15.59
CA ARG A 64 -9.59 -8.83 15.65
C ARG A 64 -9.42 -10.20 15.01
N VAL A 65 -10.08 -11.20 15.59
CA VAL A 65 -10.01 -12.58 15.08
C VAL A 65 -10.69 -12.72 13.71
N ASP A 66 -11.76 -11.96 13.49
CA ASP A 66 -12.53 -11.98 12.22
C ASP A 66 -11.77 -11.30 11.06
N PHE A 67 -10.84 -10.40 11.38
CA PHE A 67 -10.06 -9.62 10.42
C PHE A 67 -8.56 -9.76 10.71
N PRO A 68 -7.95 -10.88 10.30
CA PRO A 68 -6.56 -11.21 10.63
C PRO A 68 -5.52 -10.26 9.99
N MET A 69 -5.87 -9.62 8.86
CA MET A 69 -5.01 -8.67 8.16
C MET A 69 -5.59 -7.26 8.27
N PRO A 70 -5.03 -6.40 9.14
CA PRO A 70 -5.44 -5.01 9.24
C PRO A 70 -4.96 -4.19 8.02
N ALA A 71 -5.57 -3.02 7.83
CA ALA A 71 -5.29 -2.14 6.70
C ALA A 71 -3.90 -1.50 6.77
N ILE A 72 -3.42 -1.24 7.99
CA ILE A 72 -2.15 -0.57 8.26
C ILE A 72 -1.27 -1.47 9.14
N ARG A 73 0.04 -1.25 9.13
CA ARG A 73 0.96 -1.88 10.09
C ARG A 73 0.86 -1.21 11.46
N PHE A 74 1.23 -1.96 12.50
CA PHE A 74 1.22 -1.47 13.88
C PHE A 74 2.29 -0.40 14.14
N LYS A 75 3.56 -0.72 13.89
CA LYS A 75 4.69 0.20 14.14
C LYS A 75 4.93 1.15 12.96
N GLU A 76 5.53 2.28 13.28
CA GLU A 76 6.06 3.24 12.30
C GLU A 76 7.35 2.74 11.65
N ASN A 77 7.65 3.28 10.47
CA ASN A 77 8.83 2.93 9.70
C ASN A 77 10.11 3.52 10.30
N THR A 78 10.66 2.82 11.30
CA THR A 78 12.02 3.07 11.79
C THR A 78 13.06 2.50 10.82
N PRO A 79 14.28 3.07 10.75
CA PRO A 79 15.33 2.62 9.81
C PRO A 79 15.67 1.13 9.97
N ASP A 80 15.68 0.61 11.20
CA ASP A 80 15.96 -0.81 11.46
C ASP A 80 14.88 -1.73 10.88
N ILE A 81 13.61 -1.35 11.05
CA ILE A 81 12.48 -2.10 10.46
C ILE A 81 12.55 -2.03 8.94
N MET A 82 12.88 -0.87 8.36
CA MET A 82 13.01 -0.73 6.90
C MET A 82 14.11 -1.64 6.34
N ALA A 83 15.27 -1.70 7.00
CA ALA A 83 16.35 -2.63 6.63
C ALA A 83 15.88 -4.10 6.69
N LEU A 84 15.11 -4.47 7.71
CA LEU A 84 14.51 -5.82 7.79
C LEU A 84 13.49 -6.07 6.68
N ARG A 85 12.73 -5.06 6.23
CA ARG A 85 11.79 -5.17 5.10
C ARG A 85 12.51 -5.39 3.78
N GLU A 86 13.68 -4.80 3.58
CA GLU A 86 14.47 -5.08 2.39
C GLU A 86 14.96 -6.53 2.36
N LYS A 87 15.35 -7.07 3.53
CA LYS A 87 15.69 -8.49 3.66
C LYS A 87 14.48 -9.41 3.44
N GLU A 88 13.29 -9.00 3.89
CA GLU A 88 12.02 -9.76 3.72
C GLU A 88 11.67 -10.02 2.24
N LYS A 89 12.07 -9.13 1.32
CA LYS A 89 11.87 -9.31 -0.13
C LYS A 89 12.69 -10.49 -0.71
N GLY A 90 13.73 -10.93 0.00
CA GLY A 90 14.59 -12.04 -0.38
C GLY A 90 14.09 -13.39 0.12
N ASP A 91 15.03 -14.32 0.32
CA ASP A 91 14.73 -15.67 0.80
C ASP A 91 14.58 -15.71 2.34
N TRP A 92 13.46 -16.24 2.79
CA TRP A 92 13.08 -16.32 4.22
C TRP A 92 13.88 -17.37 5.00
N ASN A 93 14.56 -18.29 4.31
CA ASN A 93 15.45 -19.26 4.95
C ASN A 93 16.72 -18.60 5.51
N LYS A 94 17.12 -17.44 4.97
CA LYS A 94 18.31 -16.70 5.40
C LYS A 94 18.05 -15.79 6.60
N LEU A 95 16.78 -15.56 6.95
CA LEU A 95 16.40 -14.75 8.10
C LEU A 95 16.47 -15.57 9.38
N THR A 96 17.06 -14.97 10.41
CA THR A 96 17.08 -15.54 11.76
C THR A 96 15.68 -15.54 12.39
N VAL A 97 15.47 -16.40 13.38
CA VAL A 97 14.17 -16.49 14.10
C VAL A 97 13.84 -15.17 14.81
N GLU A 98 14.85 -14.46 15.28
CA GLU A 98 14.73 -13.17 15.96
C GLU A 98 14.26 -12.08 15.00
N GLU A 99 14.85 -12.00 13.81
CA GLU A 99 14.42 -11.05 12.76
C GLU A 99 12.98 -11.32 12.33
N LYS A 100 12.57 -12.59 12.21
CA LYS A 100 11.18 -12.96 11.92
C LYS A 100 10.22 -12.49 13.02
N LYS A 101 10.59 -12.68 14.29
CA LYS A 101 9.80 -12.18 15.43
C LYS A 101 9.74 -10.66 15.45
N ALA A 102 10.83 -9.97 15.13
CA ALA A 102 10.87 -8.51 15.04
C ALA A 102 9.96 -7.99 13.91
N LEU A 103 10.01 -8.61 12.72
CA LEU A 103 9.11 -8.30 11.61
C LEU A 103 7.64 -8.50 11.97
N TYR A 104 7.33 -9.56 12.71
CA TYR A 104 5.99 -9.84 13.21
C TYR A 104 5.52 -8.76 14.19
N ARG A 105 6.30 -8.46 15.24
CA ARG A 105 5.97 -7.41 16.23
C ARG A 105 5.98 -5.99 15.66
N ALA A 106 6.61 -5.78 14.51
CA ALA A 106 6.51 -4.52 13.76
C ALA A 106 5.18 -4.42 12.99
N SER A 107 4.65 -5.54 12.49
CA SER A 107 3.39 -5.55 11.74
C SER A 107 2.17 -5.63 12.66
N PHE A 108 2.24 -6.43 13.72
CA PHE A 108 1.13 -6.71 14.62
C PHE A 108 1.47 -6.36 16.06
N CYS A 109 0.49 -5.81 16.79
CA CYS A 109 0.61 -5.52 18.22
C CYS A 109 0.50 -6.82 19.03
N GLN A 110 -0.59 -7.57 18.83
CA GLN A 110 -0.90 -8.79 19.58
C GLN A 110 -0.86 -10.04 18.70
N THR A 111 -0.53 -11.18 19.32
CA THR A 111 -0.68 -12.50 18.71
C THR A 111 -2.09 -13.06 18.92
N PHE A 112 -2.48 -14.05 18.12
CA PHE A 112 -3.75 -14.75 18.32
C PHE A 112 -3.86 -15.42 19.70
N ALA A 113 -2.75 -15.88 20.27
CA ALA A 113 -2.72 -16.44 21.60
C ALA A 113 -3.00 -15.37 22.67
N GLU A 114 -2.38 -14.19 22.54
CA GLU A 114 -2.60 -13.06 23.44
C GLU A 114 -4.05 -12.56 23.36
N MET A 115 -4.62 -12.44 22.15
CA MET A 115 -6.02 -12.00 21.97
C MET A 115 -7.06 -12.98 22.55
N LYS A 116 -6.76 -14.29 22.55
CA LYS A 116 -7.67 -15.33 23.05
C LYS A 116 -7.44 -15.67 24.53
N ALA A 117 -6.46 -15.05 25.16
CA ALA A 117 -6.13 -15.34 26.54
C ALA A 117 -7.30 -14.95 27.48
N PRO A 118 -7.76 -15.85 28.37
CA PRO A 118 -8.83 -15.52 29.30
C PRO A 118 -8.34 -14.53 30.35
N THR A 119 -9.01 -13.39 30.51
CA THR A 119 -8.65 -12.33 31.48
C THR A 119 -9.03 -12.66 32.92
N GLY A 120 -9.77 -13.75 33.13
CA GLY A 120 -10.19 -14.18 34.47
C GLY A 120 -11.26 -13.30 35.11
N GLU A 121 -11.78 -12.30 34.39
CA GLU A 121 -12.87 -11.40 34.84
C GLU A 121 -14.14 -12.16 35.27
N TRP A 122 -14.35 -13.37 34.75
CA TRP A 122 -15.48 -14.21 35.19
C TRP A 122 -15.43 -14.57 36.68
N LYS A 123 -14.26 -14.46 37.33
CA LYS A 123 -14.08 -14.74 38.77
C LYS A 123 -14.24 -13.51 39.66
N SER A 124 -14.41 -12.31 39.08
CA SER A 124 -14.46 -11.06 39.86
C SER A 124 -15.86 -10.66 40.30
N VAL A 125 -16.83 -11.59 40.29
CA VAL A 125 -18.21 -11.39 40.77
C VAL A 125 -18.42 -12.12 42.08
#